data_AF-A0A2U8E684-F1
#
_entry.id   AF-A0A2U8E684-F1
#
_cell.length_a   1.000
_cell.length_b   1.000
_cell.length_c   1.000
_cell.angle_alpha   90.00
_cell.angle_beta   90.00
_cell.angle_gamma   90.00
#
_symmetry.space_group_name_H-M   'P 1'
#
loop_
_entity.id
_entity.type
_entity.pdbx_description
1 polymer ?
#
loop_
_entity_poly.entity_id
_entity_poly.type
_entity_poly.pdbx_seq_one_letter_code
_entity_poly.pdbx_strand_id
1 'polypeptide(L)'
;MTAVLKDSHFERVVDYIKPDSKKRLTLGSVIEQPDSAGYAVYRNDAGQIVLDPVAVIPASELWLFQNKKALEAVRVGLRQSAGGKTVSRGSFAKKYGGVK
;
A
#
# COMPACT_ATOMS: atom_id res chain seq x y z
N MET A 1 -6.57 -16.48 16.42
CA MET A 1 -6.15 -16.63 15.01
C MET A 1 -6.93 -15.62 14.20
N THR A 2 -6.26 -14.73 13.47
CA THR A 2 -6.92 -13.75 12.60
C THR A 2 -7.37 -14.45 11.32
N ALA A 3 -8.63 -14.26 10.91
CA ALA A 3 -9.12 -14.80 9.66
C ALA A 3 -8.38 -14.12 8.48
N VAL A 4 -7.84 -14.92 7.56
CA VAL A 4 -7.18 -14.44 6.34
C VAL A 4 -8.19 -13.81 5.38
N LEU A 5 -9.40 -14.40 5.31
CA LEU A 5 -10.51 -13.87 4.52
C LEU A 5 -11.22 -12.77 5.30
N LYS A 6 -11.13 -11.53 4.79
CA LYS A 6 -11.85 -10.36 5.33
C LYS A 6 -13.33 -10.40 4.97
N ASP A 7 -13.64 -10.98 3.81
CA ASP A 7 -14.98 -11.23 3.29
C ASP A 7 -14.99 -12.62 2.62
N SER A 8 -16.10 -13.33 2.76
CA SER A 8 -16.34 -14.65 2.15
C SER A 8 -17.15 -14.57 0.84
N HIS A 9 -17.65 -13.39 0.47
CA HIS A 9 -18.36 -13.19 -0.78
C HIS A 9 -17.35 -13.06 -1.94
N PHE A 10 -17.22 -14.13 -2.74
CA PHE A 10 -16.38 -14.13 -3.93
C PHE A 10 -17.21 -14.01 -5.20
N GLU A 11 -16.82 -13.10 -6.07
CA GLU A 11 -17.32 -13.00 -7.43
C GLU A 11 -16.36 -13.67 -8.41
N ARG A 12 -16.91 -14.39 -9.39
CA ARG A 12 -16.13 -14.90 -10.51
C ARG A 12 -15.95 -13.79 -11.55
N VAL A 13 -14.77 -13.19 -11.53
CA VAL A 13 -14.37 -12.10 -12.45
C VAL A 13 -13.78 -12.60 -13.78
N VAL A 14 -13.37 -13.86 -13.86
CA VAL A 14 -12.87 -14.51 -15.08
C VAL A 14 -13.21 -15.99 -15.05
N ASP A 15 -13.65 -16.52 -16.19
CA ASP A 15 -14.05 -17.93 -16.27
C ASP A 15 -12.87 -18.89 -16.26
N TYR A 16 -11.81 -18.57 -17.02
CA TYR A 16 -10.64 -19.43 -17.14
C TYR A 16 -9.40 -18.63 -17.57
N ILE A 17 -8.32 -18.79 -16.82
CA ILE A 17 -6.98 -18.31 -17.20
C ILE A 17 -6.03 -19.49 -17.14
N LYS A 18 -5.34 -19.76 -18.25
CA LYS A 18 -4.31 -20.80 -18.31
C LYS A 18 -2.96 -20.23 -17.90
N PRO A 19 -2.22 -20.89 -16.99
CA PRO A 19 -0.82 -20.54 -16.75
C PRO A 19 0.00 -20.70 -18.02
N ASP A 20 0.95 -19.79 -18.23
CA ASP A 20 1.92 -19.93 -19.32
C ASP A 20 2.95 -21.06 -19.06
N SER A 21 3.88 -21.26 -19.99
CA SER A 21 4.93 -22.27 -19.88
C SER A 21 5.88 -22.07 -18.68
N LYS A 22 5.90 -20.86 -18.10
CA LYS A 22 6.66 -20.52 -16.89
C LYS A 22 5.79 -20.57 -15.63
N LYS A 23 4.58 -21.14 -15.72
CA LYS A 23 3.59 -21.25 -14.63
C LYS A 23 3.11 -19.90 -14.10
N ARG A 24 3.10 -18.85 -14.94
CA ARG A 24 2.60 -17.52 -14.56
C ARG A 24 1.14 -17.37 -14.97
N LEU A 25 0.35 -16.76 -14.10
CA LEU A 25 -1.02 -16.31 -14.40
C LEU A 25 -0.99 -14.80 -14.65
N THR A 26 -1.51 -14.36 -15.79
CA THR A 26 -1.64 -12.94 -16.10
C THR A 26 -2.96 -12.43 -15.55
N LEU A 27 -2.90 -11.53 -14.56
CA LEU A 27 -4.08 -11.00 -13.86
C LEU A 27 -4.46 -9.59 -14.28
N GLY A 28 -3.86 -9.06 -15.36
CA GLY A 28 -4.03 -7.65 -15.76
C GLY A 28 -5.48 -7.23 -16.01
N SER A 29 -6.34 -8.15 -16.47
CA SER A 29 -7.78 -7.89 -16.67
C SER A 29 -8.61 -7.91 -15.39
N VAL A 30 -8.03 -8.36 -14.26
CA VAL A 30 -8.71 -8.58 -12.97
C VAL A 30 -8.26 -7.58 -11.90
N ILE A 31 -7.08 -6.97 -12.06
CA ILE A 31 -6.54 -6.01 -11.10
C ILE A 31 -7.21 -4.64 -11.34
N GLU A 32 -8.11 -4.25 -10.44
CA GLU A 32 -8.75 -2.93 -10.45
C GLU A 32 -7.88 -1.83 -9.83
N GLN A 33 -6.96 -2.20 -8.92
CA GLN A 33 -6.11 -1.26 -8.18
C GLN A 33 -4.68 -1.26 -8.72
N PRO A 34 -4.32 -0.33 -9.63
CA PRO A 34 -2.97 -0.26 -10.20
C PRO A 34 -1.89 0.10 -9.18
N ASP A 35 -2.28 0.69 -8.04
CA ASP A 35 -1.36 1.20 -7.02
C ASP A 35 -0.98 0.18 -5.95
N SER A 36 -1.46 -1.08 -6.06
CA SER A 36 -1.00 -2.14 -5.16
C SER A 36 0.48 -2.45 -5.43
N ALA A 37 1.29 -2.38 -4.37
CA ALA A 37 2.72 -2.65 -4.50
C ALA A 37 3.02 -4.16 -4.61
N GLY A 38 2.04 -5.00 -4.28
CA GLY A 38 2.09 -6.45 -4.44
C GLY A 38 0.86 -7.13 -3.86
N TYR A 39 0.92 -8.45 -3.77
CA TYR A 39 -0.13 -9.29 -3.18
C TYR A 39 0.48 -10.27 -2.19
N ALA A 40 -0.13 -10.39 -1.01
CA ALA A 40 0.08 -11.55 -0.16
C ALA A 40 -0.64 -12.76 -0.77
N VAL A 41 0.06 -13.89 -0.87
CA VAL A 41 -0.46 -15.11 -1.49
C VAL A 41 -0.75 -16.14 -0.42
N TYR A 42 -2.00 -16.58 -0.33
CA TYR A 42 -2.44 -17.62 0.59
C TYR A 42 -2.92 -18.84 -0.19
N ARG A 43 -2.71 -20.02 0.39
CA ARG A 43 -3.23 -21.30 -0.12
C ARG A 43 -3.91 -22.05 1.02
N ASN A 44 -5.06 -22.66 0.74
CA ASN A 44 -5.74 -23.55 1.68
C ASN A 44 -5.59 -25.03 1.29
N ASP A 45 -6.09 -25.93 2.14
CA ASP A 45 -5.99 -27.38 1.93
C ASP A 45 -6.76 -27.86 0.69
N ALA A 46 -7.77 -27.11 0.24
CA ALA A 46 -8.48 -27.37 -1.01
C ALA A 46 -7.66 -26.95 -2.26
N GLY A 47 -6.48 -26.35 -2.08
CA GLY A 47 -5.63 -25.88 -3.16
C GLY A 47 -6.06 -24.56 -3.79
N GLN A 48 -7.04 -23.87 -3.22
CA GLN A 48 -7.45 -22.53 -3.68
C GLN A 48 -6.38 -21.50 -3.30
N ILE A 49 -6.20 -20.51 -4.17
CA ILE A 49 -5.27 -19.40 -3.97
C ILE A 49 -6.06 -18.12 -3.75
N VAL A 50 -5.70 -17.36 -2.71
CA VAL A 50 -6.24 -16.02 -2.44
C VAL A 50 -5.12 -15.00 -2.54
N LEU A 51 -5.37 -13.92 -3.29
CA LEU A 51 -4.45 -12.80 -3.46
C LEU A 51 -5.03 -11.60 -2.70
N ASP A 52 -4.37 -11.18 -1.62
CA ASP A 52 -4.76 -9.99 -0.86
C ASP A 52 -3.82 -8.83 -1.22
N PRO A 53 -4.32 -7.73 -1.82
CA PRO A 53 -3.48 -6.58 -2.16
C PRO A 53 -2.74 -6.03 -0.93
N VAL A 54 -1.47 -5.69 -1.10
CA VAL A 54 -0.65 -5.06 -0.07
C VAL A 54 0.04 -3.80 -0.59
N ALA A 55 0.17 -2.80 0.27
CA ALA A 55 1.01 -1.63 0.03
C ALA A 55 2.42 -1.87 0.59
N VAL A 56 3.44 -1.48 -0.18
CA VAL A 56 4.84 -1.48 0.28
C VAL A 56 5.13 -0.09 0.80
N ILE A 57 5.52 -0.01 2.06
CA ILE A 57 5.94 1.22 2.70
C ILE A 57 7.48 1.15 2.81
N PRO A 58 8.23 2.14 2.29
CA PRO A 58 9.67 2.20 2.49
C PRO A 58 10.02 2.10 3.99
N ALA A 59 11.09 1.38 4.32
CA ALA A 59 11.49 1.19 5.71
C ALA A 59 11.71 2.53 6.45
N SER A 60 12.23 3.54 5.75
CA SER A 60 12.42 4.91 6.24
C SER A 60 11.12 5.64 6.59
N GLU A 61 9.98 5.17 6.09
CA GLU A 61 8.66 5.79 6.28
C GLU A 61 7.75 4.96 7.19
N LEU A 62 8.08 3.68 7.44
CA LEU A 62 7.28 2.77 8.25
C LEU A 62 6.96 3.33 9.65
N TRP A 63 7.90 4.05 10.26
CA TRP A 63 7.72 4.66 11.58
C TRP A 63 6.52 5.62 11.63
N LEU A 64 6.24 6.33 10.53
CA LEU A 64 5.14 7.30 10.47
C LEU A 64 3.80 6.56 10.56
N PHE A 65 3.68 5.43 9.87
CA PHE A 65 2.47 4.61 9.85
C PHE A 65 2.27 3.82 11.15
N GLN A 66 3.34 3.55 11.89
CA GLN A 66 3.28 2.95 13.24
C GLN A 66 2.91 3.98 14.33
N ASN A 67 3.09 5.28 14.07
CA ASN A 67 2.78 6.35 15.01
C ASN A 67 1.51 7.11 14.59
N LYS A 68 0.34 6.67 15.10
CA LYS A 68 -0.96 7.27 14.79
C LYS A 68 -1.01 8.79 15.02
N LYS A 69 -0.37 9.29 16.09
CA LYS A 69 -0.35 10.72 16.42
C LYS A 69 0.43 11.52 15.37
N ALA A 70 1.60 11.03 14.97
CA ALA A 70 2.41 11.67 13.94
C ALA A 70 1.71 11.64 12.57
N LEU A 71 1.10 10.50 12.22
CA LEU A 71 0.35 10.36 10.97
C LEU A 71 -0.82 11.34 10.88
N GLU A 72 -1.60 11.50 11.95
CA GLU A 72 -2.70 12.47 11.97
C GLU A 72 -2.21 13.91 11.88
N ALA A 73 -1.10 14.25 12.55
CA ALA A 73 -0.50 15.58 12.43
C ALA A 73 -0.07 15.89 10.99
N VAL A 74 0.56 14.93 10.30
CA VAL A 74 0.93 15.06 8.88
C VAL A 74 -0.32 15.24 8.01
N ARG A 75 -1.36 14.42 8.20
CA ARG A 75 -2.63 14.53 7.46
C ARG A 75 -3.29 15.91 7.61
N VAL A 76 -3.28 16.45 8.83
CA VAL A 76 -3.78 17.82 9.10
C VAL A 76 -2.94 18.86 8.35
N GLY A 77 -1.61 18.76 8.45
CA GLY A 77 -0.70 19.67 7.75
C GLY A 77 -0.88 19.67 6.24
N LEU A 78 -1.04 18.49 5.62
CA LEU A 78 -1.31 18.36 4.18
C LEU A 78 -2.61 19.08 3.78
N ARG A 79 -3.69 18.90 4.53
CA ARG A 79 -4.97 19.61 4.28
C ARG A 79 -4.82 21.12 4.43
N GLN A 80 -4.11 21.59 5.46
CA GLN A 80 -3.86 23.01 5.68
C GLN A 80 -3.03 23.60 4.53
N SER A 81 -1.99 22.91 4.09
CA SER A 81 -1.14 23.33 2.98
C SER A 81 -1.92 23.43 1.67
N ALA A 82 -2.75 22.42 1.35
CA ALA A 82 -3.61 22.44 0.18
C ALA A 82 -4.60 23.63 0.21
N GLY A 83 -5.08 24.01 1.40
CA GLY A 83 -5.91 25.19 1.60
C GLY A 83 -5.15 26.51 1.76
N GLY A 84 -3.84 26.57 1.46
CA GLY A 84 -3.03 27.78 1.55
C GLY A 84 -2.70 28.27 2.97
N LYS A 85 -3.04 27.51 4.01
CA LYS A 85 -2.79 27.84 5.42
C LYS A 85 -1.35 27.52 5.83
N THR A 86 -0.39 28.09 5.12
CA THR A 86 1.04 27.88 5.37
C THR A 86 1.70 29.15 5.92
N VAL A 87 2.76 28.98 6.70
CA VAL A 87 3.59 30.09 7.18
C VAL A 87 5.02 29.85 6.73
N SER A 88 5.56 30.74 5.91
CA SER A 88 6.97 30.67 5.51
C SER A 88 7.87 30.90 6.72
N ARG A 89 8.80 29.97 6.96
CA ARG A 89 9.82 30.07 8.02
C ARG A 89 11.22 30.33 7.45
N GLY A 90 11.31 30.73 6.19
CA GLY A 90 12.58 30.83 5.46
C GLY A 90 13.12 29.47 5.00
N SER A 91 14.37 29.44 4.55
CA SER A 91 15.00 28.21 4.04
C SER A 91 15.39 27.25 5.15
N PHE A 92 14.91 26.00 5.05
CA PHE A 92 15.31 24.91 5.94
C PHE A 92 16.75 24.41 5.67
N ALA A 93 17.34 24.72 4.52
CA ALA A 93 18.71 24.35 4.18
C ALA A 93 19.75 25.05 5.09
N LYS A 94 19.39 26.20 5.67
CA LYS A 94 20.31 26.99 6.51
C LYS A 94 20.64 26.34 7.87
N LYS A 95 19.92 25.28 8.28
CA LYS A 95 20.11 24.62 9.59
C LYS A 95 21.02 23.37 9.58
N TYR A 96 21.43 22.85 8.43
CA TYR A 96 22.27 21.63 8.33
C TYR A 96 23.62 21.85 7.63
N GLY A 97 24.04 23.09 7.42
CA GLY A 97 25.33 23.44 6.80
C GLY A 97 26.52 23.31 7.77
N GLY A 98 26.77 22.10 8.29
CA GLY A 98 27.86 21.88 9.24
C GLY A 98 28.13 20.41 9.56
N VAL A 99 28.30 19.57 8.54
CA VAL A 99 29.13 18.36 8.69
C VAL A 99 30.40 18.64 7.89
N LYS A 100 31.53 18.74 8.61
CA LYS A 100 32.87 18.87 8.02
C LYS A 100 33.22 17.62 7.22
#